data_AF-A0A8D4BEK5-F1
#
_entry.id   AF-A0A8D4BEK5-F1
#
_cell.length_a   1.000
_cell.length_b   1.000
_cell.length_c   1.000
_cell.angle_alpha   90.00
_cell.angle_beta   90.00
_cell.angle_gamma   90.00
#
_symmetry.space_group_name_H-M   'P 1'
#
loop_
_entity.id
_entity.type
_entity.pdbx_description
1 polymer ?
#
loop_
_entity_poly.entity_id
_entity_poly.type
_entity_poly.pdbx_seq_one_letter_code
_entity_poly.pdbx_strand_id
1 'polypeptide(L)'
;MTTAPDAPPHTVLPYGPGNRWTFTYEGNGYVKTEELALYAEPNGSTLTDDYLANKISTEALWQMWVDEWADSYHKQWPNLYRPGEVHISWYVTTPDITGTFEGASHITDWRTLPGQLDADRGQEDFLTHYTHPTHVVTGERLNWLRLPVVDRGWNSGASNKGGFIQQATGWKPSPLQPTMDVRQIGAAAGLYVPPL
;
A
#
# COMPACT_ATOMS: atom_id res chain seq x y z
N MET A 1 -2.75 -39.02 26.69
CA MET A 1 -3.09 -38.35 25.42
C MET A 1 -1.87 -37.58 24.99
N THR A 2 -1.16 -38.07 23.97
CA THR A 2 0.00 -37.43 23.35
C THR A 2 -0.53 -36.50 22.27
N THR A 3 -0.50 -35.18 22.51
CA THR A 3 -0.72 -34.19 21.45
C THR A 3 0.45 -34.25 20.49
N ALA A 4 0.18 -34.48 19.20
CA ALA A 4 1.19 -34.34 18.16
C ALA A 4 1.82 -32.94 18.26
N PRO A 5 3.14 -32.80 18.03
CA PRO A 5 3.77 -31.48 18.00
C PRO A 5 3.11 -30.66 16.90
N ASP A 6 2.68 -29.44 17.24
CA ASP A 6 2.13 -28.48 16.30
C ASP A 6 3.05 -28.38 15.09
N ALA A 7 2.48 -28.60 13.90
CA ALA A 7 3.21 -28.36 12.66
C ALA A 7 3.74 -26.91 12.71
N PRO A 8 5.01 -26.67 12.33
CA PRO A 8 5.56 -25.32 12.34
C PRO A 8 4.64 -24.41 11.52
N PRO A 9 4.40 -23.17 11.96
CA PRO A 9 3.52 -22.25 11.25
C PRO A 9 3.98 -22.18 9.80
N HIS A 10 3.12 -22.57 8.87
CA HIS A 10 3.40 -22.48 7.45
C HIS A 10 3.74 -21.01 7.16
N THR A 11 4.97 -20.76 6.72
CA THR A 11 5.37 -19.41 6.29
C THR A 11 4.49 -19.04 5.11
N VAL A 12 3.59 -18.08 5.33
CA VAL A 12 2.72 -17.54 4.28
C VAL A 12 3.58 -16.61 3.43
N LEU A 13 4.17 -17.17 2.37
CA LEU A 13 5.00 -16.40 1.43
C LEU A 13 4.12 -15.59 0.47
N PRO A 14 4.57 -14.38 0.06
CA PRO A 14 3.95 -13.67 -1.04
C PRO A 14 3.80 -14.55 -2.28
N TYR A 15 2.77 -14.29 -3.09
CA TYR A 15 2.67 -14.90 -4.40
C TYR A 15 3.86 -14.45 -5.25
N GLY A 16 4.46 -15.40 -5.98
CA GLY A 16 5.52 -15.11 -6.94
C GLY A 16 5.00 -14.42 -8.20
N PRO A 17 5.90 -13.91 -9.05
CA PRO A 17 5.51 -13.36 -10.37
C PRO A 17 4.80 -14.43 -11.21
N GLY A 18 3.89 -14.02 -12.09
CA GLY A 18 3.15 -14.94 -12.96
C GLY A 18 1.87 -15.53 -12.36
N ASN A 19 1.57 -15.28 -11.08
CA ASN A 19 0.31 -15.74 -10.46
C ASN A 19 -0.85 -14.90 -11.00
N ARG A 20 -1.74 -15.53 -11.77
CA ARG A 20 -2.89 -14.87 -12.40
C ARG A 20 -4.20 -15.28 -11.73
N TRP A 21 -5.13 -14.34 -11.73
CA TRP A 21 -6.43 -14.45 -11.06
C TRP A 21 -7.55 -14.11 -12.02
N THR A 22 -8.59 -14.93 -12.04
CA THR A 22 -9.82 -14.67 -12.78
C THR A 22 -10.88 -14.09 -11.85
N PHE A 23 -11.52 -13.02 -12.28
CA PHE A 23 -12.60 -12.33 -11.56
C PHE A 23 -13.56 -11.68 -12.57
N THR A 24 -14.77 -11.39 -12.12
CA THR A 24 -15.87 -10.92 -12.96
C THR A 24 -16.37 -9.59 -12.44
N TYR A 25 -16.52 -8.61 -13.32
CA TYR A 25 -17.18 -7.35 -12.99
C TYR A 25 -18.68 -7.58 -12.80
N GLU A 26 -19.19 -7.26 -11.62
CA GLU A 26 -20.59 -7.50 -11.21
C GLU A 26 -21.58 -6.71 -12.09
N GLY A 27 -21.20 -5.52 -12.57
CA GLY A 27 -22.12 -4.64 -13.31
C GLY A 27 -22.53 -5.15 -14.70
N ASN A 28 -21.71 -5.93 -15.39
CA ASN A 28 -22.03 -6.44 -16.73
C ASN A 28 -21.53 -7.87 -17.03
N GLY A 29 -20.94 -8.55 -16.05
CA GLY A 29 -20.42 -9.91 -16.23
C GLY A 29 -19.11 -10.01 -16.99
N TYR A 30 -18.44 -8.89 -17.28
CA TYR A 30 -17.14 -8.89 -17.97
C TYR A 30 -16.08 -9.61 -17.12
N VAL A 31 -15.43 -10.61 -17.71
CA VAL A 31 -14.42 -11.44 -17.04
C VAL A 31 -13.02 -10.92 -17.36
N LYS A 32 -12.19 -10.78 -16.33
CA LYS A 32 -10.77 -10.44 -16.41
C LYS A 32 -9.91 -11.59 -15.91
N THR A 33 -8.71 -11.70 -16.47
CA THR A 33 -7.65 -12.59 -15.98
C THR A 33 -6.32 -11.85 -15.97
N GLU A 34 -5.84 -11.47 -14.79
CA GLU A 34 -4.69 -10.56 -14.63
C GLU A 34 -3.78 -11.03 -13.50
N GLU A 35 -2.51 -10.60 -13.51
CA GLU A 35 -1.70 -10.62 -12.29
C GLU A 35 -2.18 -9.50 -11.37
N LEU A 36 -2.26 -9.76 -10.07
CA LEU A 36 -2.69 -8.77 -9.08
C LEU A 36 -1.54 -8.43 -8.13
N ALA A 37 -1.49 -7.17 -7.73
CA ALA A 37 -0.53 -6.59 -6.81
C ALA A 37 -1.23 -5.53 -5.93
N LEU A 38 -0.54 -5.10 -4.88
CA LEU A 38 -0.99 -4.03 -4.00
C LEU A 38 -0.18 -2.75 -4.23
N TYR A 39 -0.88 -1.64 -4.39
CA TYR A 39 -0.29 -0.32 -4.46
C TYR A 39 -0.56 0.41 -3.14
N ALA A 40 0.52 0.75 -2.43
CA ALA A 40 0.48 1.52 -1.20
C ALA A 40 0.62 3.01 -1.51
N GLU A 41 -0.30 3.83 -1.02
CA GLU A 41 -0.25 5.29 -1.14
C GLU A 41 -0.19 5.92 0.25
N PRO A 42 1.02 6.15 0.81
CA PRO A 42 1.16 6.97 2.00
C PRO A 42 0.57 8.37 1.75
N ASN A 43 -0.11 8.92 2.75
CA ASN A 43 -0.70 10.24 2.65
C ASN A 43 0.36 11.30 2.26
N GLY A 44 -0.04 12.25 1.41
CA GLY A 44 0.86 13.27 0.88
C GLY A 44 1.84 12.79 -0.19
N SER A 45 1.78 11.53 -0.63
CA SER A 45 2.65 11.03 -1.70
C SER A 45 2.41 11.70 -3.06
N THR A 46 1.31 12.42 -3.23
CA THR A 46 1.02 13.33 -4.36
C THR A 46 1.99 14.51 -4.44
N LEU A 47 2.79 14.79 -3.40
CA LEU A 47 3.85 15.80 -3.45
C LEU A 47 4.75 15.65 -4.69
N THR A 48 4.96 14.41 -5.15
CA THR A 48 5.77 14.13 -6.35
C THR A 48 5.17 14.63 -7.66
N ASP A 49 3.87 14.91 -7.71
CA ASP A 49 3.18 15.34 -8.94
C ASP A 49 3.72 16.70 -9.44
N ASP A 50 4.33 17.48 -8.55
CA ASP A 50 4.94 18.79 -8.83
C ASP A 50 6.43 18.73 -9.24
N TYR A 51 7.04 17.53 -9.26
CA TYR A 51 8.47 17.38 -9.49
C TYR A 51 8.80 16.30 -10.52
N LEU A 52 9.94 16.48 -11.19
CA LEU A 52 10.54 15.44 -12.03
C LEU A 52 11.69 14.77 -11.28
N ALA A 53 11.84 13.46 -11.46
CA ALA A 53 12.88 12.68 -10.78
C ALA A 53 14.32 13.14 -11.06
N ASN A 54 14.57 13.86 -12.16
CA ASN A 54 15.88 14.44 -12.48
C ASN A 54 16.05 15.89 -11.99
N LYS A 55 15.07 16.47 -11.29
CA LYS A 55 15.09 17.85 -10.79
C LYS A 55 15.18 17.95 -9.27
N ILE A 56 14.84 16.89 -8.55
CA ILE A 56 14.88 16.87 -7.09
C ILE A 56 15.36 15.50 -6.60
N SER A 57 16.22 15.51 -5.58
CA SER A 57 16.69 14.27 -4.97
C SER A 57 15.63 13.65 -4.07
N THR A 58 15.80 12.37 -3.77
CA THR A 58 14.89 11.65 -2.89
C THR A 58 14.96 12.13 -1.45
N GLU A 59 16.12 12.60 -0.99
CA GLU A 59 16.32 13.16 0.35
C GLU A 59 15.63 14.52 0.48
N ALA A 60 15.68 15.35 -0.56
CA ALA A 60 14.99 16.64 -0.58
C ALA A 60 13.46 16.45 -0.56
N LEU A 61 12.94 15.54 -1.39
CA LEU A 61 11.52 15.17 -1.34
C LEU A 61 11.13 14.56 0.01
N TRP A 62 11.97 13.70 0.56
CA TRP A 62 11.75 13.13 1.89
C TRP A 62 11.60 14.23 2.94
N GLN A 63 12.53 15.18 2.98
CA GLN A 63 12.48 16.30 3.92
C GLN A 63 11.20 17.13 3.76
N MET A 64 10.88 17.55 2.53
CA MET A 64 9.66 18.30 2.24
C MET A 64 8.40 17.54 2.66
N TRP A 65 8.37 16.24 2.38
CA TRP A 65 7.22 15.39 2.70
C TRP A 65 7.06 15.20 4.22
N VAL A 66 8.13 14.92 4.96
CA VAL A 66 8.02 14.75 6.42
C VAL A 66 7.66 16.06 7.13
N ASP A 67 8.19 17.20 6.67
CA ASP A 67 7.87 18.51 7.27
C ASP A 67 6.37 18.84 7.14
N GLU A 68 5.76 18.49 6.01
CA GLU A 68 4.34 18.75 5.76
C GLU A 68 3.43 17.67 6.36
N TRP A 69 3.75 16.39 6.11
CA TRP A 69 2.78 15.29 6.27
C TRP A 69 2.99 14.43 7.51
N ALA A 70 4.18 14.38 8.11
CA ALA A 70 4.51 13.45 9.20
C ALA A 70 3.53 13.49 10.37
N ASP A 71 3.03 14.69 10.70
CA ASP A 71 2.10 14.91 11.82
C ASP A 71 0.74 15.41 11.35
N SER A 72 0.46 15.45 10.05
CA SER A 72 -0.80 15.99 9.50
C SER A 72 -2.03 15.39 10.18
N TYR A 73 -2.09 14.06 10.27
CA TYR A 73 -3.21 13.35 10.88
C TYR A 73 -3.18 13.42 12.41
N HIS A 74 -2.01 13.47 13.03
CA HIS A 74 -1.91 13.72 14.47
C HIS A 74 -2.45 15.12 14.83
N LYS A 75 -2.12 16.15 14.05
CA LYS A 75 -2.63 17.52 14.23
C LYS A 75 -4.16 17.57 14.11
N GLN A 76 -4.73 16.82 13.16
CA GLN A 76 -6.17 16.80 12.92
C GLN A 76 -6.93 15.90 13.92
N TRP A 77 -6.35 14.75 14.26
CA TRP A 77 -6.95 13.73 15.11
C TRP A 77 -5.94 13.17 16.13
N PRO A 78 -5.55 13.96 17.13
CA PRO A 78 -4.47 13.60 18.07
C PRO A 78 -4.78 12.39 18.95
N ASN A 79 -6.07 12.03 19.07
CA ASN A 79 -6.51 10.84 19.81
C ASN A 79 -6.48 9.54 18.97
N LEU A 80 -6.33 9.66 17.64
CA LEU A 80 -6.38 8.53 16.71
C LEU A 80 -5.00 8.22 16.10
N TYR A 81 -4.14 9.24 15.96
CA TYR A 81 -2.80 9.09 15.37
C TYR A 81 -1.75 9.54 16.37
N ARG A 82 -0.64 8.80 16.42
CA ARG A 82 0.56 9.23 17.14
C ARG A 82 1.33 10.26 16.30
N PRO A 83 2.16 11.12 16.91
CA PRO A 83 3.12 11.91 16.16
C PRO A 83 3.96 11.01 15.25
N GLY A 84 4.03 11.32 13.96
CA GLY A 84 4.85 10.61 12.97
C GLY A 84 4.14 9.44 12.32
N GLU A 85 2.91 9.19 12.73
CA GLU A 85 2.08 8.15 12.15
C GLU A 85 1.38 8.68 10.89
N VAL A 86 1.73 8.10 9.74
CA VAL A 86 1.15 8.43 8.44
C VAL A 86 0.30 7.27 7.94
N HIS A 87 -0.94 7.59 7.55
CA HIS A 87 -1.89 6.66 6.93
C HIS A 87 -1.45 6.20 5.55
N ILE A 88 -1.76 4.96 5.22
CA ILE A 88 -1.51 4.33 3.93
C ILE A 88 -2.85 3.90 3.34
N SER A 89 -3.26 4.54 2.26
CA SER A 89 -4.37 4.07 1.43
C SER A 89 -3.86 2.94 0.53
N TRP A 90 -4.68 1.90 0.33
CA TRP A 90 -4.29 0.73 -0.45
C TRP A 90 -5.21 0.50 -1.63
N TYR A 91 -4.60 0.09 -2.74
CA TYR A 91 -5.30 -0.22 -3.97
C TYR A 91 -4.86 -1.58 -4.51
N VAL A 92 -5.77 -2.31 -5.12
CA VAL A 92 -5.49 -3.51 -5.90
C VAL A 92 -5.21 -3.07 -7.32
N THR A 93 -4.06 -3.50 -7.85
CA THR A 93 -3.67 -3.19 -9.21
C THR A 93 -2.95 -4.35 -9.89
N THR A 94 -2.40 -4.09 -11.07
CA THR A 94 -1.48 -4.99 -11.80
C THR A 94 -0.03 -4.58 -11.48
N PRO A 95 0.95 -5.48 -11.59
CA PRO A 95 2.35 -5.15 -11.25
C PRO A 95 2.92 -3.93 -11.99
N ASP A 96 2.45 -3.65 -13.21
CA ASP A 96 2.89 -2.50 -14.03
C ASP A 96 1.98 -1.27 -13.90
N ILE A 97 0.93 -1.35 -13.07
CA ILE A 97 -0.03 -0.27 -12.80
C ILE A 97 -0.75 0.21 -14.09
N THR A 98 -1.05 -0.71 -15.02
CA THR A 98 -1.77 -0.37 -16.27
C THR A 98 -3.18 -0.95 -16.35
N GLY A 99 -3.46 -1.98 -15.54
CA GLY A 99 -4.75 -2.67 -15.51
C GLY A 99 -5.71 -2.15 -14.44
N THR A 100 -6.34 -3.08 -13.73
CA THR A 100 -7.29 -2.79 -12.65
C THR A 100 -6.68 -1.82 -11.62
N PHE A 101 -7.48 -0.91 -11.08
CA PHE A 101 -7.06 0.01 -10.01
C PHE A 101 -8.28 0.34 -9.14
N GLU A 102 -8.45 -0.41 -8.05
CA GLU A 102 -9.60 -0.29 -7.14
C GLU A 102 -9.10 -0.23 -5.69
N GLY A 103 -9.90 0.32 -4.78
CA GLY A 103 -9.59 0.24 -3.34
C GLY A 103 -9.35 -1.21 -2.90
N ALA A 104 -8.33 -1.46 -2.08
CA ALA A 104 -8.07 -2.82 -1.62
C ALA A 104 -9.08 -3.27 -0.57
N SER A 105 -9.52 -4.52 -0.67
CA SER A 105 -10.46 -5.09 0.29
C SER A 105 -9.81 -5.44 1.62
N HIS A 106 -10.62 -5.43 2.67
CA HIS A 106 -10.22 -5.78 4.04
C HIS A 106 -9.11 -4.90 4.63
N ILE A 107 -8.93 -3.67 4.13
CA ILE A 107 -8.18 -2.65 4.86
C ILE A 107 -9.03 -2.26 6.07
N THR A 108 -8.74 -2.83 7.24
CA THR A 108 -9.37 -2.42 8.49
C THR A 108 -8.47 -1.46 9.24
N ASP A 109 -8.55 -0.18 8.90
CA ASP A 109 -8.25 0.85 9.88
C ASP A 109 -9.50 1.11 10.70
N TRP A 110 -9.50 0.67 11.96
CA TRP A 110 -10.65 0.82 12.88
C TRP A 110 -10.91 2.28 13.25
N ARG A 111 -9.98 3.19 12.94
CA ARG A 111 -10.14 4.61 13.19
C ARG A 111 -11.15 5.17 12.18
N THR A 112 -12.32 5.55 12.67
CA THR A 112 -13.30 6.28 11.85
C THR A 112 -12.73 7.65 11.51
N LEU A 113 -12.21 7.84 10.30
CA LEU A 113 -11.73 9.13 9.81
C LEU A 113 -12.90 9.99 9.36
N PRO A 114 -13.29 11.05 10.10
CA PRO A 114 -14.38 11.91 9.70
C PRO A 114 -13.96 12.70 8.47
N GLY A 115 -14.50 12.34 7.30
CA GLY A 115 -14.39 13.16 6.08
C GLY A 115 -13.31 12.76 5.08
N GLN A 116 -12.68 11.59 5.20
CA GLN A 116 -11.77 11.06 4.18
C GLN A 116 -12.46 10.14 3.16
N LEU A 117 -11.78 9.99 2.02
CA LEU A 117 -12.19 9.43 0.73
C LEU A 117 -12.99 8.11 0.83
N ASP A 118 -13.83 7.85 -0.17
CA ASP A 118 -14.76 6.69 -0.19
C ASP A 118 -14.05 5.32 -0.08
N ALA A 119 -12.78 5.25 -0.53
CA ALA A 119 -11.92 4.06 -0.39
C ALA A 119 -11.51 3.77 1.07
N ASP A 120 -11.24 4.80 1.88
CA ASP A 120 -10.90 4.63 3.31
C ASP A 120 -12.16 4.44 4.18
N ARG A 121 -13.34 4.85 3.68
CA ARG A 121 -14.64 4.62 4.34
C ARG A 121 -15.18 3.21 4.13
N GLY A 122 -14.49 2.36 3.37
CA GLY A 122 -14.97 1.03 3.00
C GLY A 122 -16.31 1.06 2.27
N GLN A 123 -16.61 2.15 1.53
CA GLN A 123 -17.87 2.22 0.77
C GLN A 123 -17.74 1.56 -0.59
N GLU A 124 -16.60 1.70 -1.26
CA GLU A 124 -16.32 1.01 -2.52
C GLU A 124 -14.88 0.48 -2.52
N ASP A 125 -14.75 -0.83 -2.66
CA ASP A 125 -13.48 -1.53 -2.83
C ASP A 125 -13.55 -2.48 -4.03
N PHE A 126 -12.48 -3.24 -4.26
CA PHE A 126 -12.43 -4.22 -5.32
C PHE A 126 -13.63 -5.19 -5.30
N LEU A 127 -14.06 -5.65 -4.13
CA LEU A 127 -15.17 -6.60 -3.96
C LEU A 127 -16.55 -5.94 -4.07
N THR A 128 -16.64 -4.62 -4.03
CA THR A 128 -17.86 -3.88 -4.43
C THR A 128 -18.14 -4.03 -5.92
N HIS A 129 -17.08 -4.07 -6.74
CA HIS A 129 -17.20 -4.05 -8.21
C HIS A 129 -16.97 -5.40 -8.87
N TYR A 130 -16.21 -6.29 -8.22
CA TYR A 130 -15.78 -7.55 -8.81
C TYR A 130 -16.00 -8.74 -7.85
N THR A 131 -16.15 -9.92 -8.43
CA THR A 131 -16.17 -11.17 -7.66
C THR A 131 -14.81 -11.44 -7.01
N HIS A 132 -14.81 -12.28 -5.96
CA HIS A 132 -13.57 -12.71 -5.31
C HIS A 132 -12.63 -13.43 -6.31
N PRO A 133 -11.40 -12.95 -6.52
CA PRO A 133 -10.52 -13.52 -7.53
C PRO A 133 -10.14 -14.97 -7.24
N THR A 134 -10.11 -15.79 -8.29
CA THR A 134 -9.79 -17.22 -8.21
C THR A 134 -8.54 -17.52 -9.03
N HIS A 135 -7.60 -18.27 -8.46
CA HIS A 135 -6.34 -18.59 -9.12
C HIS A 135 -6.59 -19.45 -10.36
N VAL A 136 -5.98 -19.08 -11.50
CA VAL A 136 -6.28 -19.69 -12.80
C VAL A 136 -5.95 -21.17 -12.89
N VAL A 137 -4.97 -21.65 -12.13
CA VAL A 137 -4.53 -23.06 -12.16
C VAL A 137 -5.18 -23.87 -11.04
N THR A 138 -5.18 -23.34 -9.82
CA THR A 138 -5.54 -24.12 -8.62
C THR A 138 -7.00 -23.98 -8.23
N GLY A 139 -7.71 -22.97 -8.75
CA GLY A 139 -9.07 -22.67 -8.32
C GLY A 139 -9.17 -22.12 -6.89
N GLU A 140 -8.02 -21.85 -6.23
CA GLU A 140 -8.01 -21.28 -4.89
C GLU A 140 -8.43 -19.81 -4.91
N ARG A 141 -9.14 -19.38 -3.86
CA ARG A 141 -9.45 -17.96 -3.67
C ARG A 141 -8.20 -17.16 -3.32
N LEU A 142 -8.14 -15.93 -3.81
CA LEU A 142 -7.07 -15.01 -3.50
C LEU A 142 -6.97 -14.75 -1.99
N ASN A 143 -5.75 -14.84 -1.46
CA ASN A 143 -5.40 -14.32 -0.15
C ASN A 143 -4.70 -12.95 -0.30
N TRP A 144 -5.40 -11.88 0.06
CA TRP A 144 -4.93 -10.50 -0.09
C TRP A 144 -3.59 -10.20 0.60
N LEU A 145 -3.32 -10.83 1.75
CA LEU A 145 -2.07 -10.65 2.51
C LEU A 145 -0.84 -11.25 1.82
N ARG A 146 -1.05 -12.03 0.76
CA ARG A 146 0.01 -12.63 -0.04
C ARG A 146 0.25 -11.87 -1.34
N LEU A 147 -0.56 -10.88 -1.68
CA LEU A 147 -0.31 -10.09 -2.87
C LEU A 147 1.04 -9.36 -2.74
N PRO A 148 1.86 -9.33 -3.80
CA PRO A 148 3.07 -8.53 -3.80
C PRO A 148 2.70 -7.05 -3.72
N VAL A 149 3.39 -6.29 -2.90
CA VAL A 149 3.32 -4.81 -2.94
C VAL A 149 4.19 -4.34 -4.11
N VAL A 150 3.70 -3.40 -4.91
CA VAL A 150 4.43 -2.85 -6.06
C VAL A 150 5.70 -2.14 -5.60
N ASP A 151 6.82 -2.38 -6.29
CA ASP A 151 8.05 -1.61 -6.10
C ASP A 151 7.94 -0.25 -6.79
N ARG A 152 8.30 0.81 -6.06
CA ARG A 152 8.27 2.19 -6.56
C ARG A 152 9.66 2.79 -6.51
N GLY A 153 10.01 3.54 -7.55
CA GLY A 153 11.29 4.22 -7.66
C GLY A 153 11.13 5.71 -7.98
N TRP A 154 12.18 6.46 -7.64
CA TRP A 154 12.33 7.86 -7.97
C TRP A 154 13.78 8.13 -8.40
N ASN A 155 14.06 7.92 -9.68
CA ASN A 155 15.38 8.02 -10.30
C ASN A 155 15.23 8.22 -11.83
N SER A 156 16.33 8.16 -12.58
CA SER A 156 16.30 8.36 -14.04
C SER A 156 15.49 7.33 -14.83
N GLY A 157 15.24 6.15 -14.26
CA GLY A 157 14.47 5.07 -14.89
C GLY A 157 13.05 4.93 -14.34
N ALA A 158 12.70 5.60 -13.23
CA ALA A 158 11.39 5.47 -12.58
C ALA A 158 10.98 6.80 -11.92
N SER A 159 9.77 7.26 -12.18
CA SER A 159 9.20 8.48 -11.59
C SER A 159 7.81 8.18 -11.03
N ASN A 160 7.71 7.11 -10.24
CA ASN A 160 6.42 6.73 -9.66
C ASN A 160 6.03 7.77 -8.63
N LYS A 161 4.73 8.11 -8.54
CA LYS A 161 4.19 8.85 -7.39
C LYS A 161 4.77 8.25 -6.11
N GLY A 162 5.07 9.03 -5.06
CA GLY A 162 5.56 8.51 -3.77
C GLY A 162 6.83 7.64 -3.77
N GLY A 163 7.46 7.37 -4.93
CA GLY A 163 8.56 6.42 -5.06
C GLY A 163 9.83 6.86 -4.33
N PHE A 164 9.96 8.15 -4.02
CA PHE A 164 11.06 8.69 -3.22
C PHE A 164 11.11 8.09 -1.81
N ILE A 165 9.96 7.69 -1.23
CA ILE A 165 9.90 7.08 0.11
C ILE A 165 10.70 5.78 0.10
N GLN A 166 10.36 4.85 -0.80
CA GLN A 166 11.05 3.57 -0.90
C GLN A 166 12.51 3.76 -1.36
N GLN A 167 12.76 4.68 -2.29
CA GLN A 167 14.11 4.92 -2.82
C GLN A 167 15.05 5.54 -1.78
N ALA A 168 14.57 6.45 -0.92
CA ALA A 168 15.37 7.07 0.13
C ALA A 168 15.58 6.15 1.34
N THR A 169 14.55 5.39 1.71
CA THR A 169 14.55 4.65 2.99
C THR A 169 14.89 3.18 2.85
N GLY A 170 14.74 2.60 1.64
CA GLY A 170 14.74 1.16 1.43
C GLY A 170 13.53 0.43 2.04
N TRP A 171 12.61 1.17 2.67
CA TRP A 171 11.45 0.59 3.33
C TRP A 171 10.32 0.32 2.35
N LYS A 172 9.63 -0.79 2.56
CA LYS A 172 8.45 -1.22 1.82
C LYS A 172 7.40 -1.71 2.83
N PRO A 173 6.13 -1.28 2.72
CA PRO A 173 5.10 -1.72 3.65
C PRO A 173 4.82 -3.21 3.49
N SER A 174 4.39 -3.82 4.59
CA SER A 174 3.74 -5.13 4.52
C SER A 174 2.35 -4.99 3.85
N PRO A 175 1.85 -6.01 3.14
CA PRO A 175 0.52 -6.00 2.55
C PRO A 175 -0.56 -5.53 3.54
N LEU A 176 -1.33 -4.51 3.13
CA LEU A 176 -2.44 -3.93 3.91
C LEU A 176 -2.02 -3.33 5.27
N GLN A 177 -0.75 -2.99 5.45
CA GLN A 177 -0.29 -2.24 6.63
C GLN A 177 -0.97 -0.87 6.67
N PRO A 178 -1.73 -0.53 7.74
CA PRO A 178 -2.59 0.66 7.74
C PRO A 178 -1.81 1.97 7.87
N THR A 179 -0.71 1.97 8.62
CA THR A 179 0.11 3.16 8.86
C THR A 179 1.59 2.86 8.84
N MET A 180 2.41 3.89 8.63
CA MET A 180 3.85 3.88 8.83
C MET A 180 4.26 4.86 9.92
N ASP A 181 5.33 4.55 10.65
CA ASP A 181 6.03 5.49 11.53
C ASP A 181 7.18 6.13 10.75
N VAL A 182 6.97 7.35 10.26
CA VAL A 182 7.94 8.05 9.41
C VAL A 182 9.20 8.44 10.18
N ARG A 183 9.08 8.66 11.50
CA ARG A 183 10.22 9.02 12.34
C ARG A 183 11.10 7.80 12.56
N GLN A 184 10.51 6.64 12.85
CA GLN A 184 11.24 5.39 12.97
C GLN A 184 11.93 5.01 11.64
N ILE A 185 11.21 5.10 10.52
CA ILE A 185 11.72 4.74 9.20
C ILE A 185 12.84 5.70 8.78
N GLY A 186 12.63 7.01 8.93
CA GLY A 186 13.65 8.02 8.61
C GLY A 186 14.91 7.86 9.45
N ALA A 187 14.76 7.67 10.76
CA ALA A 187 15.90 7.44 11.66
C ALA A 187 16.67 6.16 11.31
N ALA A 188 15.97 5.07 11.00
CA ALA A 188 16.58 3.81 10.59
C ALA A 188 17.36 3.93 9.25
N ALA A 189 16.89 4.80 8.35
CA ALA A 189 17.54 5.10 7.08
C ALA A 189 18.63 6.17 7.17
N GLY A 190 18.84 6.80 8.34
CA GLY A 190 19.79 7.91 8.50
C GLY A 190 19.35 9.20 7.79
N LEU A 191 18.05 9.37 7.57
CA LEU A 191 17.46 10.55 6.94
C LEU A 191 17.01 11.59 7.97
N TYR A 192 16.75 12.80 7.49
CA TYR A 192 16.12 13.85 8.29
C TYR A 192 14.77 13.39 8.85
N VAL A 193 14.52 13.70 10.12
CA VAL A 193 13.22 13.52 10.78
C VAL A 193 12.89 14.77 11.59
N PRO A 194 11.64 15.27 11.55
CA PRO A 194 11.27 16.43 12.33
C PRO A 194 11.34 16.11 13.84
N PRO A 195 11.73 17.09 14.68
CA PRO A 195 11.68 16.93 16.13
C PRO A 195 10.25 16.62 16.63
N LEU A 196 10.16 16.09 17.85
CA LEU A 196 8.89 15.89 18.56
C LEU A 196 8.36 17.19 19.15
#